data_AF-A0A956QGK8-F1
#
_entry.id   AF-A0A956QGK8-F1
#
_cell.length_a   1.000
_cell.length_b   1.000
_cell.length_c   1.000
_cell.angle_alpha   90.00
_cell.angle_beta   90.00
_cell.angle_gamma   90.00
#
_symmetry.space_group_name_H-M   'P 1'
#
loop_
_entity.id
_entity.type
_entity.pdbx_description
1 polymer ?
#
loop_
_entity_poly.entity_id
_entity_poly.type
_entity_poly.pdbx_seq_one_letter_code
_entity_poly.pdbx_strand_id
1 'polypeptide(L)'
;MKPLQEHTREALIALEPEALHHMARRSATGLVIHRIILGRCLLALQATGRYQDFGCSGPIHYAIRLLGVTKKEANACRRVARQLEALPHLTAAAERGVIGWAKLREIASKATPETEHLW
;
A
#
# COMPACT_ATOMS: atom_id res chain seq x y z
N MET A 1 2.07 -1.38 -22.02
CA MET A 1 1.98 -2.21 -20.80
C MET A 1 3.03 -3.31 -20.96
N LYS A 2 4.18 -3.24 -20.27
CA LYS A 2 5.19 -4.31 -20.33
C LYS A 2 4.55 -5.60 -19.79
N PRO A 3 4.83 -6.79 -20.37
CA PRO A 3 4.31 -8.03 -19.83
C PRO A 3 4.80 -8.19 -18.39
N LEU A 4 3.91 -8.68 -17.51
CA LEU A 4 4.28 -9.20 -16.21
C LEU A 4 5.35 -10.27 -16.49
N GLN A 5 6.60 -10.04 -16.09
CA GLN A 5 7.61 -11.09 -16.19
C GLN A 5 7.05 -12.31 -15.45
N GLU A 6 6.96 -13.45 -16.13
CA GLU A 6 6.31 -14.64 -15.60
C GLU A 6 7.07 -15.13 -14.35
N HIS A 7 6.55 -14.78 -13.17
CA HIS A 7 7.01 -15.26 -11.88
C HIS A 7 6.47 -16.67 -11.62
N THR A 8 6.69 -17.60 -12.56
CA THR A 8 6.27 -19.00 -12.38
C THR A 8 7.06 -19.61 -11.23
N ARG A 9 6.43 -20.55 -10.50
CA ARG A 9 7.08 -21.23 -9.38
C ARG A 9 8.37 -21.94 -9.83
N GLU A 10 8.40 -22.52 -11.02
CA GLU A 10 9.57 -23.17 -11.60
C GLU A 10 10.72 -22.18 -11.83
N ALA A 11 10.42 -21.01 -12.40
CA ALA A 11 11.41 -19.96 -12.58
C ALA A 11 11.96 -19.44 -11.24
N LEU A 12 11.12 -19.35 -10.20
CA LEU A 12 11.54 -18.92 -8.85
C LEU A 12 12.43 -19.95 -8.16
N ILE A 13 12.19 -21.25 -8.35
CA ILE A 13 13.01 -22.33 -7.79
C ILE A 13 14.41 -22.35 -8.42
N ALA A 14 14.53 -21.98 -9.69
CA ALA A 14 15.80 -21.93 -10.40
C ALA A 14 16.70 -20.73 -10.04
N LEU A 15 16.22 -19.80 -9.20
CA LEU A 15 17.00 -18.65 -8.76
C LEU A 15 17.99 -19.02 -7.65
N GLU A 16 19.15 -18.37 -7.66
CA GLU A 16 20.05 -18.36 -6.51
C GLU A 16 19.33 -17.81 -5.25
N PRO A 17 19.68 -18.30 -4.04
CA PRO A 17 19.01 -17.90 -2.80
C PRO A 17 18.92 -16.38 -2.59
N GLU A 18 20.00 -15.66 -2.91
CA GLU A 18 20.08 -14.20 -2.82
C GLU A 18 19.08 -13.52 -3.77
N ALA A 19 18.96 -14.03 -5.01
CA ALA A 19 18.05 -13.50 -6.02
C ALA A 19 16.59 -13.76 -5.66
N LEU A 20 16.28 -14.95 -5.15
CA LEU A 20 14.95 -15.29 -4.63
C LEU A 20 14.58 -14.40 -3.43
N HIS A 21 15.52 -14.18 -2.51
CA HIS A 21 15.34 -13.27 -1.38
C HIS A 21 15.05 -11.84 -1.84
N HIS A 22 15.84 -11.32 -2.77
CA HIS A 22 15.64 -9.99 -3.35
C HIS A 22 14.27 -9.86 -4.03
N MET A 23 13.85 -10.90 -4.75
CA MET A 23 12.54 -10.92 -5.39
C MET A 23 11.39 -10.93 -4.37
N ALA A 24 11.50 -11.73 -3.32
CA ALA A 24 10.53 -11.76 -2.22
C ALA A 24 10.44 -10.40 -1.52
N ARG A 25 11.58 -9.76 -1.23
CA ARG A 25 11.62 -8.40 -0.65
C ARG A 25 10.97 -7.38 -1.57
N ARG A 26 11.33 -7.36 -2.86
CA ARG A 26 10.76 -6.43 -3.84
C ARG A 26 9.25 -6.59 -3.96
N SER A 27 8.75 -7.81 -3.99
CA SER A 27 7.32 -8.11 -4.00
C SER A 27 6.63 -7.62 -2.73
N ALA A 28 7.21 -7.88 -1.55
CA ALA A 28 6.69 -7.39 -0.27
C ALA A 28 6.64 -5.85 -0.21
N THR A 29 7.68 -5.17 -0.69
CA THR A 29 7.71 -3.70 -0.80
C THR A 29 6.65 -3.20 -1.78
N GLY A 30 6.51 -3.83 -2.95
CA GLY A 30 5.46 -3.50 -3.91
C GLY A 30 4.06 -3.62 -3.31
N LEU A 31 3.81 -4.64 -2.48
CA LEU A 31 2.55 -4.80 -1.74
C LEU A 31 2.30 -3.68 -0.71
N VAL A 32 3.34 -3.12 -0.10
CA VAL A 32 3.22 -1.95 0.80
C VAL A 32 2.89 -0.70 -0.01
N ILE A 33 3.66 -0.44 -1.07
CA ILE A 33 3.50 0.73 -1.95
C ILE A 33 2.08 0.76 -2.55
N HIS A 34 1.60 -0.36 -3.10
CA HIS A 34 0.25 -0.40 -3.68
C HIS A 34 -0.86 -0.17 -2.65
N ARG A 35 -0.67 -0.57 -1.38
CA ARG A 35 -1.64 -0.25 -0.32
C ARG A 35 -1.65 1.23 0.03
N ILE A 36 -0.48 1.88 0.05
CA ILE A 36 -0.38 3.33 0.24
C ILE A 36 -1.06 4.07 -0.92
N ILE A 37 -0.74 3.69 -2.17
CA ILE A 37 -1.33 4.28 -3.38
C ILE A 37 -2.85 4.10 -3.36
N LEU A 38 -3.35 2.89 -3.09
CA LEU A 38 -4.78 2.63 -2.96
C LEU A 38 -5.41 3.57 -1.92
N GLY A 39 -4.79 3.71 -0.74
CA GLY A 39 -5.26 4.64 0.29
C GLY A 39 -5.34 6.09 -0.19
N ARG A 40 -4.31 6.57 -0.90
CA ARG A 40 -4.28 7.92 -1.51
C ARG A 40 -5.37 8.09 -2.56
N CYS A 41 -5.62 7.09 -3.41
CA CYS A 41 -6.73 7.10 -4.37
C CYS A 41 -8.09 7.20 -3.67
N LEU A 42 -8.29 6.48 -2.56
CA LEU A 42 -9.54 6.54 -1.79
C LEU A 42 -9.74 7.90 -1.12
N LEU A 43 -8.66 8.57 -0.69
CA LEU A 43 -8.73 9.95 -0.19
C LEU A 43 -9.06 10.94 -1.31
N ALA A 44 -8.43 10.79 -2.48
CA ALA A 44 -8.72 11.64 -3.64
C ALA A 44 -10.18 11.47 -4.13
N LEU A 45 -10.70 10.23 -4.18
CA LEU A 45 -12.11 9.98 -4.48
C LEU A 45 -13.03 10.63 -3.44
N GLN A 46 -12.67 10.57 -2.15
CA GLN A 46 -13.43 11.24 -1.09
C GLN A 46 -13.47 12.75 -1.29
N ALA A 47 -12.32 13.38 -1.57
CA ALA A 47 -12.18 14.82 -1.69
C ALA A 47 -12.88 15.38 -2.94
N THR A 48 -12.92 14.59 -4.01
CA THR A 48 -13.48 15.01 -5.31
C THR A 48 -14.92 14.58 -5.53
N GLY A 49 -15.47 13.67 -4.71
CA GLY A 49 -16.80 13.11 -4.91
C GLY A 49 -16.93 12.15 -6.10
N ARG A 50 -15.85 11.92 -6.87
CA ARG A 50 -15.85 11.19 -8.15
C ARG A 50 -16.21 9.71 -8.03
N TYR A 51 -16.34 9.17 -6.83
CA TYR A 51 -16.95 7.85 -6.64
C TYR A 51 -18.41 7.80 -7.15
N GLN A 52 -19.09 8.94 -7.25
CA GLN A 52 -20.44 9.06 -7.81
C GLN A 52 -20.46 8.75 -9.33
N ASP A 53 -19.41 9.12 -10.05
CA ASP A 53 -19.25 8.84 -11.50
C ASP A 53 -19.27 7.33 -11.79
N PHE A 54 -18.97 6.52 -10.77
CA PHE A 54 -18.98 5.05 -10.83
C PHE A 54 -20.18 4.42 -10.11
N GLY A 55 -21.23 5.20 -9.83
CA GLY A 55 -22.45 4.73 -9.17
C GLY A 55 -22.23 4.21 -7.74
N CYS A 56 -21.18 4.69 -7.06
CA CYS A 56 -20.87 4.32 -5.69
C CYS A 56 -21.30 5.42 -4.72
N SER A 57 -21.65 5.03 -3.49
CA SER A 57 -22.12 5.96 -2.44
C SER A 57 -20.97 6.55 -1.60
N GLY A 58 -19.74 6.14 -1.87
CA GLY A 58 -18.54 6.61 -1.18
C GLY A 58 -17.30 5.85 -1.64
N PRO A 59 -16.09 6.29 -1.25
CA PRO A 59 -14.84 5.65 -1.65
C PRO A 59 -14.70 4.21 -1.15
N ILE A 60 -15.27 3.89 0.03
CA ILE A 60 -15.24 2.52 0.54
C ILE A 60 -16.20 1.60 -0.24
N HIS A 61 -17.37 2.10 -0.64
CA HIS A 61 -18.28 1.36 -1.52
C HIS A 61 -17.61 1.12 -2.89
N TYR A 62 -16.95 2.14 -3.45
CA TYR A 62 -16.14 2.01 -4.67
C TYR A 62 -15.08 0.91 -4.54
N ALA A 63 -14.31 0.91 -3.45
CA ALA A 63 -13.26 -0.07 -3.23
C ALA A 63 -13.79 -1.51 -3.18
N ILE A 64 -14.92 -1.73 -2.49
CA ILE A 64 -15.53 -3.06 -2.37
C ILE A 64 -16.12 -3.51 -3.71
N ARG A 65 -16.94 -2.66 -4.33
CA ARG A 65 -17.74 -3.01 -5.51
C ARG A 65 -16.90 -3.15 -6.77
N LEU A 66 -15.90 -2.28 -6.96
CA LEU A 66 -15.18 -2.18 -8.24
C LEU A 66 -13.72 -2.64 -8.16
N LEU A 67 -13.11 -2.65 -6.97
CA LEU A 67 -11.71 -3.08 -6.81
C LEU A 67 -11.58 -4.46 -6.12
N GLY A 68 -12.67 -5.03 -5.63
CA GLY A 68 -12.66 -6.36 -4.98
C GLY A 68 -11.91 -6.41 -3.65
N VAL A 69 -11.59 -5.27 -3.03
CA VAL A 69 -10.92 -5.24 -1.71
C VAL A 69 -11.94 -5.25 -0.58
N THR A 70 -11.58 -5.88 0.54
CA THR A 70 -12.49 -5.93 1.69
C THR A 70 -12.69 -4.55 2.31
N LYS A 71 -13.84 -4.34 2.98
CA LYS A 71 -14.11 -3.12 3.75
C LYS A 71 -12.98 -2.82 4.75
N LYS A 72 -12.45 -3.86 5.41
CA LYS A 72 -11.37 -3.75 6.40
C LYS A 72 -10.08 -3.25 5.75
N GLU A 73 -9.68 -3.84 4.62
CA GLU A 73 -8.49 -3.42 3.88
C GLU A 73 -8.61 -2.01 3.32
N ALA A 74 -9.74 -1.67 2.70
CA ALA A 74 -9.97 -0.33 2.16
C ALA A 74 -9.86 0.74 3.25
N ASN A 75 -10.47 0.51 4.42
CA ASN A 75 -10.37 1.43 5.55
C ASN A 75 -8.93 1.52 6.10
N ALA A 76 -8.21 0.40 6.18
CA ALA A 76 -6.82 0.40 6.63
C ALA A 76 -5.92 1.19 5.67
N CYS A 77 -6.03 0.95 4.35
CA CYS A 77 -5.28 1.67 3.33
C CYS A 77 -5.56 3.18 3.40
N ARG A 78 -6.84 3.56 3.42
CA ARG A 78 -7.25 4.97 3.51
C ARG A 78 -6.74 5.64 4.80
N ARG A 79 -6.84 4.95 5.94
CA ARG A 79 -6.36 5.47 7.24
C ARG A 79 -4.86 5.70 7.22
N VAL A 80 -4.07 4.70 6.80
CA VAL A 80 -2.61 4.79 6.76
C VAL A 80 -2.17 5.88 5.79
N ALA A 81 -2.75 5.93 4.58
CA ALA A 81 -2.40 6.97 3.62
C ALA A 81 -2.61 8.38 4.20
N ARG A 82 -3.71 8.62 4.92
CA ARG A 82 -3.99 9.91 5.57
C ARG A 82 -2.98 10.23 6.68
N GLN A 83 -2.59 9.23 7.47
CA GLN A 83 -1.58 9.42 8.53
C GLN A 83 -0.22 9.76 7.93
N LEU A 84 0.14 9.14 6.81
CA LEU A 84 1.40 9.36 6.12
C LEU A 84 1.51 10.75 5.46
N GLU A 85 0.41 11.48 5.26
CA GLU A 85 0.46 12.87 4.73
C GLU A 85 1.30 13.80 5.61
N ALA A 86 1.36 13.54 6.92
CA ALA A 86 2.15 14.30 7.88
C ALA A 86 3.48 13.61 8.26
N LEU A 87 3.82 12.46 7.65
CA LEU A 87 4.96 11.62 8.05
C LEU A 87 5.82 11.26 6.83
N PRO A 88 6.56 12.23 6.24
CA PRO A 88 7.37 12.03 5.04
C PRO A 88 8.53 11.04 5.25
N HIS A 89 9.18 11.01 6.42
CA HIS A 89 10.27 10.06 6.66
C HIS A 89 9.74 8.63 6.76
N LEU A 90 8.61 8.43 7.43
CA LEU A 90 7.96 7.13 7.52
C LEU A 90 7.47 6.63 6.15
N THR A 91 6.94 7.55 5.33
CA THR A 91 6.56 7.26 3.93
C THR A 91 7.76 6.75 3.14
N ALA A 92 8.89 7.47 3.21
CA ALA A 92 10.09 7.09 2.49
C ALA A 92 10.67 5.75 2.98
N ALA A 93 10.60 5.45 4.28
CA ALA A 93 11.02 4.17 4.84
C ALA A 93 10.15 3.00 4.34
N ALA A 94 8.83 3.20 4.25
CA ALA A 94 7.91 2.22 3.69
C ALA A 94 8.18 1.97 2.19
N GLU A 95 8.36 3.04 1.41
CA GLU A 95 8.63 2.96 -0.04
C GLU A 95 9.99 2.32 -0.36
N ARG A 96 10.98 2.45 0.54
CA ARG A 96 12.27 1.73 0.45
C ARG A 96 12.20 0.26 0.91
N GLY A 97 11.06 -0.21 1.41
CA GLY A 97 10.92 -1.58 1.89
C GLY A 97 11.61 -1.86 3.22
N VAL A 98 11.87 -0.82 4.02
CA VAL A 98 12.42 -0.94 5.37
C VAL A 98 11.33 -1.39 6.35
N ILE A 99 10.09 -0.97 6.12
CA ILE A 99 8.95 -1.22 7.02
C ILE A 99 7.86 -2.01 6.28
N GLY A 100 7.53 -3.20 6.78
CA GLY A 100 6.43 -4.01 6.27
C GLY A 100 5.04 -3.48 6.67
N TRP A 101 4.00 -3.87 5.93
CA TRP A 101 2.64 -3.33 6.06
C TRP A 101 2.07 -3.41 7.49
N ALA A 102 2.27 -4.55 8.18
CA ALA A 102 1.75 -4.71 9.53
C ALA A 102 2.38 -3.70 10.50
N LYS A 103 3.71 -3.59 10.50
CA LYS A 103 4.47 -2.63 11.33
C LYS A 103 4.09 -1.18 10.96
N LEU A 104 3.98 -0.87 9.67
CA LEU A 104 3.59 0.46 9.18
C LEU A 104 2.21 0.90 9.71
N ARG A 105 1.21 0.03 9.69
CA ARG A 105 -0.15 0.35 10.17
C ARG A 105 -0.20 0.75 11.64
N GLU A 106 0.66 0.11 12.45
CA GLU A 106 0.75 0.38 13.89
C GLU A 106 1.53 1.68 14.13
N ILE A 107 2.72 1.84 13.52
CA ILE A 107 3.54 3.04 13.67
C ILE A 107 2.81 4.28 13.19
N ALA A 108 2.19 4.25 12.00
CA ALA A 108 1.50 5.41 11.45
C ALA A 108 0.35 5.91 12.36
N SER A 109 -0.12 5.08 13.31
CA SER A 109 -1.12 5.50 14.30
C SER A 109 -0.56 6.19 15.54
N LYS A 110 0.76 6.14 15.75
CA LYS A 110 1.46 6.63 16.94
C LYS A 110 2.55 7.65 16.63
N ALA A 111 3.18 7.54 15.47
CA ALA A 111 4.20 8.46 15.02
C ALA A 111 3.63 9.86 14.83
N THR A 112 4.44 10.83 15.20
CA THR A 112 4.25 12.26 14.97
C THR A 112 5.40 12.76 14.09
N PRO A 113 5.31 13.96 13.50
CA PRO A 113 6.42 14.55 12.75
C PRO A 113 7.73 14.59 13.56
N GLU A 114 7.65 14.78 14.87
CA GLU A 114 8.81 14.84 15.76
C GLU A 114 9.41 13.45 16.04
N THR A 115 8.62 12.37 15.92
CA THR A 115 9.02 11.02 16.36
C THR A 115 9.15 10.03 15.20
N GLU A 116 8.76 10.40 13.98
CA GLU A 116 8.74 9.47 12.84
C GLU A 116 10.11 8.89 12.47
N HIS A 117 11.19 9.61 12.77
CA HIS A 117 12.57 9.19 12.48
C HIS A 117 13.07 8.07 13.41
N LEU A 118 12.34 7.75 14.49
CA LEU A 118 12.73 6.76 15.49
C LEU A 118 12.30 5.32 15.13
N TRP A 119 11.61 5.11 14.00
CA TRP A 119 10.88 3.87 13.67
C TRP A 119 11.41 3.08 12.46
#